data_AF-A0A947HNZ8-F1
#
_entry.id   AF-A0A947HNZ8-F1
#
_cell.length_a   1.000
_cell.length_b   1.000
_cell.length_c   1.000
_cell.angle_alpha   90.00
_cell.angle_beta   90.00
_cell.angle_gamma   90.00
#
_symmetry.space_group_name_H-M   'P 1'
#
loop_
_entity.id
_entity.type
_entity.pdbx_description
1 polymer ?
#
loop_
_entity_poly.entity_id
_entity_poly.type
_entity_poly.pdbx_seq_one_letter_code
_entity_poly.pdbx_strand_id
1 'polypeptide(L)'
;MTTRASTLLRFYRATAAFVSFLVLTAASCGTTTPPKVVAAEPVAAAPEVPKIEYEKLGRPVKLGVTLELLGAEAVWIEGQPIIVSLDGTAWDTLDEVRTGRAKLRVMHEGKEQVLTVSEGNSKSAFGYAFAVEYAFELYKEPEYKPHCKLVITRQ
;
A
#
# COMPACT_ATOMS: atom_id res chain seq x y z
N MET A 1 36.29 -39.13 -29.32
CA MET A 1 36.42 -38.61 -30.71
C MET A 1 35.09 -37.92 -31.01
N THR A 2 34.94 -36.62 -31.23
CA THR A 2 35.85 -35.63 -31.83
C THR A 2 35.43 -34.22 -31.39
N THR A 3 36.43 -33.41 -31.09
CA THR A 3 36.43 -31.98 -30.70
C THR A 3 36.13 -31.05 -31.87
N ARG A 4 35.54 -29.86 -31.62
CA ARG A 4 35.84 -28.52 -32.23
C ARG A 4 34.82 -27.50 -31.68
N ALA A 5 35.17 -26.48 -30.88
CA ALA A 5 36.13 -25.37 -31.02
C ALA A 5 35.63 -24.18 -31.87
N SER A 6 35.50 -23.04 -31.16
CA SER A 6 35.90 -21.66 -31.52
C SER A 6 35.23 -20.94 -32.70
N THR A 7 34.62 -19.77 -32.44
CA THR A 7 35.02 -18.52 -33.12
C THR A 7 34.73 -17.27 -32.24
N LEU A 8 35.81 -16.57 -31.90
CA LEU A 8 35.90 -15.21 -31.38
C LEU A 8 35.52 -14.18 -32.47
N LEU A 9 35.02 -13.00 -32.10
CA LEU A 9 35.50 -11.65 -32.54
C LEU A 9 34.51 -10.61 -31.95
N ARG A 10 34.84 -9.73 -30.99
CA ARG A 10 35.81 -8.61 -30.93
C ARG A 10 35.39 -7.32 -31.68
N PHE A 11 35.38 -6.25 -30.87
CA PHE A 11 35.65 -4.83 -31.14
C PHE A 11 34.57 -3.92 -31.73
N TYR A 12 34.23 -2.85 -30.99
CA TYR A 12 34.43 -1.42 -31.33
C TYR A 12 34.20 -0.60 -30.02
N ARG A 13 35.26 -0.14 -29.30
CA ARG A 13 35.90 1.21 -29.34
C ARG A 13 34.88 2.37 -29.34
N ALA A 14 34.69 3.13 -28.25
CA ALA A 14 35.54 4.14 -27.60
C ALA A 14 35.56 5.52 -28.31
N THR A 15 35.01 6.55 -27.65
CA THR A 15 35.34 8.01 -27.70
C THR A 15 34.36 8.74 -26.78
N ALA A 16 34.68 9.21 -25.57
CA ALA A 16 35.61 10.27 -25.14
C ALA A 16 35.18 11.70 -25.52
N ALA A 17 34.85 12.48 -24.47
CA ALA A 17 35.08 13.92 -24.27
C ALA A 17 34.41 14.95 -25.20
N PHE A 18 33.76 15.98 -24.61
CA PHE A 18 34.14 17.40 -24.70
C PHE A 18 33.10 18.25 -23.96
N VAL A 19 33.43 18.87 -22.82
CA VAL A 19 34.00 20.23 -22.63
C VAL A 19 32.93 21.20 -22.13
N SER A 20 33.14 21.58 -20.88
CA SER A 20 32.53 22.70 -20.18
C SER A 20 32.81 24.02 -20.89
N PHE A 21 31.83 24.92 -20.94
CA PHE A 21 32.11 26.35 -21.03
C PHE A 21 31.27 27.11 -20.01
N LEU A 22 31.98 27.55 -18.98
CA LEU A 22 31.60 28.45 -17.92
C LEU A 22 31.81 29.88 -18.42
N VAL A 23 30.82 30.78 -18.29
CA VAL A 23 31.09 32.23 -18.19
C VAL A 23 30.17 32.85 -17.15
N LEU A 24 30.84 33.31 -16.08
CA LEU A 24 30.41 34.20 -15.01
C LEU A 24 30.01 35.58 -15.53
N THR A 25 29.05 36.23 -14.87
CA THR A 25 29.20 37.65 -14.49
C THR A 25 28.44 37.95 -13.20
N ALA A 26 29.12 38.69 -12.33
CA ALA A 26 28.83 38.91 -10.92
C ALA A 26 28.16 40.27 -10.65
N ALA A 27 27.40 40.33 -9.55
CA ALA A 27 27.18 41.48 -8.66
C ALA A 27 26.28 40.95 -7.51
N SER A 28 26.44 41.23 -6.23
CA SER A 28 27.06 42.36 -5.54
C SER A 28 27.45 41.98 -4.09
N CYS A 29 28.20 42.88 -3.49
CA CYS A 29 28.86 42.87 -2.19
C CYS A 29 27.89 42.96 -0.99
N GLY A 30 28.22 42.31 0.13
CA GLY A 30 27.55 42.51 1.42
C GLY A 30 28.13 41.62 2.53
N THR A 31 29.14 42.12 3.24
CA THR A 31 29.82 41.49 4.39
C THR A 31 29.05 41.64 5.69
N THR A 32 28.81 40.56 6.45
CA THR A 32 28.89 40.54 7.94
C THR A 32 28.81 39.11 8.51
N THR A 33 29.74 38.74 9.39
CA THR A 33 29.74 37.54 10.28
C THR A 33 30.44 37.93 11.59
N PRO A 34 30.29 37.20 12.72
CA PRO A 34 29.20 36.35 13.24
C PRO A 34 28.89 36.66 14.75
N PRO A 35 28.00 35.91 15.43
CA PRO A 35 28.57 34.99 16.42
C PRO A 35 27.98 33.57 16.39
N LYS A 36 28.84 32.64 16.82
CA LYS A 36 28.72 31.19 16.93
C LYS A 36 27.62 30.78 17.90
N VAL A 37 26.63 30.00 17.44
CA VAL A 37 25.66 29.30 18.30
C VAL A 37 25.87 27.79 18.15
N VAL A 38 25.96 27.14 19.31
CA VAL A 38 26.24 25.73 19.53
C VAL A 38 25.03 24.88 19.13
N ALA A 39 25.30 23.67 18.62
CA ALA A 39 24.32 22.71 18.12
C ALA A 39 23.21 22.34 19.12
N ALA A 40 21.99 22.19 18.60
CA ALA A 40 20.93 21.38 19.19
C ALA A 40 20.27 20.55 18.06
N GLU A 41 20.75 19.32 17.86
CA GLU A 41 19.96 18.25 17.24
C GLU A 41 19.09 17.58 18.33
N PRO A 42 18.09 16.75 17.98
CA PRO A 42 16.80 17.08 17.42
C PRO A 42 15.66 16.66 18.38
N VAL A 43 14.54 17.37 18.44
CA VAL A 43 13.31 16.80 19.02
C VAL A 43 12.32 16.64 17.88
N ALA A 44 12.33 15.43 17.29
CA ALA A 44 11.23 14.95 16.49
C ALA A 44 9.96 15.07 17.33
N ALA A 45 9.07 15.99 16.96
CA ALA A 45 7.69 15.92 17.40
C ALA A 45 7.16 14.57 16.92
N ALA A 46 6.84 13.68 17.86
CA ALA A 46 6.14 12.45 17.54
C ALA A 46 4.90 12.82 16.73
N PRO A 47 4.64 12.18 15.58
CA PRO A 47 3.45 12.49 14.80
C PRO A 47 2.24 12.33 15.72
N GLU A 48 1.41 13.38 15.79
CA GLU A 48 0.11 13.32 16.45
C GLU A 48 -0.64 12.14 15.82
N VAL A 49 -0.78 11.04 16.56
CA VAL A 49 -1.57 9.90 16.14
C VAL A 49 -3.00 10.40 16.06
N PRO A 50 -3.62 10.45 14.87
CA PRO A 50 -4.99 10.90 14.75
C PRO A 50 -5.87 10.00 15.63
N LYS A 51 -6.62 10.61 16.56
CA LYS A 51 -7.76 9.95 17.20
C LYS A 51 -8.75 9.62 16.10
N ILE A 52 -8.77 8.37 15.66
CA ILE A 52 -9.79 7.88 14.74
C ILE A 52 -11.09 7.79 15.55
N GLU A 53 -12.03 8.69 15.28
CA GLU A 53 -13.38 8.64 15.85
C GLU A 53 -14.10 7.39 15.29
N TYR A 54 -14.47 6.51 16.21
CA TYR A 54 -15.10 5.20 16.03
C TYR A 54 -16.56 5.26 15.56
N GLU A 55 -16.93 6.25 14.74
CA GLU A 55 -18.32 6.70 14.64
C GLU A 55 -19.31 5.73 13.95
N LYS A 56 -18.84 4.56 13.49
CA LYS A 56 -19.70 3.42 13.14
C LYS A 56 -19.01 2.08 13.43
N LEU A 57 -18.80 1.73 14.70
CA LEU A 57 -18.43 0.36 15.05
C LEU A 57 -19.59 -0.59 14.73
N GLY A 58 -19.39 -1.47 13.75
CA GLY A 58 -20.31 -2.54 13.41
C GLY A 58 -20.41 -3.63 14.50
N ARG A 59 -21.15 -4.69 14.20
CA ARG A 59 -21.37 -5.81 15.13
C ARG A 59 -20.06 -6.56 15.40
N PRO A 60 -19.80 -7.01 16.64
CA PRO A 60 -18.70 -7.92 16.92
C PRO A 60 -18.92 -9.23 16.17
N VAL A 61 -17.86 -9.76 15.56
CA VAL A 61 -17.91 -11.04 14.86
C VAL A 61 -16.81 -11.97 15.35
N LYS A 62 -17.09 -13.27 15.39
CA LYS A 62 -16.12 -14.28 15.83
C LYS A 62 -15.06 -14.47 14.76
N LEU A 63 -13.82 -14.77 15.17
CA LEU A 63 -12.77 -15.15 14.25
C LEU A 63 -13.11 -16.50 13.57
N GLY A 64 -12.69 -16.68 12.31
CA GLY A 64 -12.90 -17.93 11.57
C GLY A 64 -14.31 -18.10 11.01
N VAL A 65 -15.18 -17.11 11.17
CA VAL A 65 -16.47 -17.07 10.48
C VAL A 65 -16.31 -16.36 9.14
N THR A 66 -17.18 -16.71 8.20
CA THR A 66 -17.30 -15.98 6.95
C THR A 66 -18.18 -14.75 7.15
N LEU A 67 -17.70 -13.61 6.65
CA LEU A 67 -18.31 -12.30 6.80
C LEU A 67 -18.77 -11.79 5.45
N GLU A 68 -19.98 -11.25 5.39
CA GLU A 68 -20.46 -10.49 4.25
C GLU A 68 -20.41 -9.01 4.62
N LEU A 69 -19.57 -8.26 3.91
CA LEU A 69 -19.38 -6.83 4.11
C LEU A 69 -20.07 -6.07 2.99
N LEU A 70 -21.03 -5.21 3.33
CA LEU A 70 -21.79 -4.42 2.36
C LEU A 70 -21.56 -2.92 2.58
N GLY A 71 -21.06 -2.22 1.56
CA GLY A 71 -20.69 -0.82 1.68
C GLY A 71 -19.42 -0.61 2.50
N ALA A 72 -19.26 0.59 3.05
CA ALA A 72 -18.15 0.96 3.92
C ALA A 72 -18.34 0.47 5.37
N GLU A 73 -18.81 -0.77 5.53
CA GLU A 73 -19.00 -1.38 6.84
C GLU A 73 -17.65 -1.71 7.49
N ALA A 74 -17.51 -1.34 8.76
CA ALA A 74 -16.39 -1.71 9.60
C ALA A 74 -16.83 -2.76 10.63
N VAL A 75 -16.10 -3.87 10.70
CA VAL A 75 -16.32 -4.96 11.64
C VAL A 75 -15.14 -5.09 12.58
N TRP A 76 -15.41 -5.44 13.83
CA TRP A 76 -14.38 -5.74 14.82
C TRP A 76 -14.48 -7.21 15.23
N ILE A 77 -13.33 -7.85 15.41
CA ILE A 77 -13.28 -9.26 15.76
C ILE A 77 -13.34 -9.40 17.28
N GLU A 78 -14.28 -10.20 17.78
CA GLU A 78 -14.49 -10.40 19.21
C GLU A 78 -13.21 -10.90 19.90
N GLY A 79 -12.81 -10.19 20.96
CA GLY A 79 -11.63 -10.52 21.75
C GLY A 79 -10.29 -10.30 21.05
N GLN A 80 -10.27 -9.69 19.87
CA GLN A 80 -9.04 -9.36 19.13
C GLN A 80 -8.95 -7.84 18.90
N PRO A 81 -7.74 -7.25 18.94
CA PRO A 81 -7.55 -5.82 18.73
C PRO A 81 -7.50 -5.47 17.23
N ILE A 82 -8.40 -6.05 16.42
CA ILE A 82 -8.43 -5.86 14.97
C ILE A 82 -9.81 -5.39 14.47
N ILE A 83 -9.77 -4.38 13.61
CA ILE A 83 -10.92 -3.82 12.90
C ILE A 83 -10.66 -3.95 11.40
N VAL A 84 -11.67 -4.34 10.64
CA VAL A 84 -11.60 -4.48 9.19
C VAL A 84 -12.75 -3.71 8.56
N SER A 85 -12.48 -2.91 7.54
CA SER A 85 -13.50 -2.28 6.72
C SER A 85 -13.31 -2.57 5.23
N LEU A 86 -14.40 -2.58 4.49
CA LEU A 86 -14.39 -2.65 3.04
C LEU A 86 -14.38 -1.23 2.47
N ASP A 87 -13.23 -0.77 1.98
CA ASP A 87 -13.07 0.56 1.39
C ASP A 87 -13.65 0.62 -0.04
N GLY A 88 -13.71 -0.52 -0.73
CA GLY A 88 -14.26 -0.60 -2.08
C GLY A 88 -14.01 -1.96 -2.73
N THR A 89 -14.67 -2.18 -3.85
CA THR A 89 -14.45 -3.34 -4.72
C THR A 89 -14.12 -2.86 -6.13
N ALA A 90 -13.40 -3.67 -6.90
CA ALA A 90 -13.12 -3.42 -8.30
C ALA A 90 -13.05 -4.75 -9.04
N TRP A 91 -13.16 -4.73 -10.37
CA TRP A 91 -12.99 -5.92 -11.19
C TRP A 91 -11.76 -5.78 -12.06
N ASP A 92 -11.01 -6.87 -12.18
CA ASP A 92 -10.06 -7.06 -13.27
C ASP A 92 -10.73 -7.89 -14.36
N THR A 93 -10.48 -7.53 -15.62
CA THR A 93 -10.95 -8.30 -16.79
C THR A 93 -9.72 -8.75 -17.56
N LEU A 94 -9.53 -10.06 -17.66
CA LEU A 94 -8.50 -10.70 -18.48
C LEU A 94 -9.17 -11.82 -19.29
N ASP A 95 -9.05 -11.78 -20.62
CA ASP A 95 -9.60 -12.80 -21.52
C ASP A 95 -11.08 -13.14 -21.24
N GLU A 96 -11.92 -12.10 -21.10
CA GLU A 96 -13.36 -12.20 -20.76
C GLU A 96 -13.69 -12.75 -19.36
N VAL A 97 -12.68 -13.17 -18.59
CA VAL A 97 -12.84 -13.57 -17.19
C VAL A 97 -12.83 -12.34 -16.31
N ARG A 98 -13.90 -12.15 -15.52
CA ARG A 98 -13.98 -11.12 -14.49
C ARG A 98 -13.54 -11.70 -13.16
N THR A 99 -12.56 -11.06 -12.53
CA THR A 99 -12.09 -11.41 -11.19
C THR A 99 -12.36 -10.25 -10.25
N GLY A 100 -13.12 -10.51 -9.17
CA GLY A 100 -13.36 -9.52 -8.14
C GLY A 100 -12.09 -9.15 -7.37
N ARG A 101 -12.02 -7.91 -6.88
CA ARG A 101 -11.02 -7.46 -5.91
C ARG A 101 -11.69 -6.67 -4.81
N ALA A 102 -11.31 -6.93 -3.57
CA ALA A 102 -11.69 -6.13 -2.42
C ALA A 102 -10.51 -5.27 -1.95
N LYS A 103 -10.76 -4.00 -1.69
CA LYS A 103 -9.85 -3.12 -0.97
C LYS A 103 -10.29 -3.11 0.49
N LEU A 104 -9.53 -3.79 1.33
CA LEU A 104 -9.76 -3.88 2.77
C LEU A 104 -8.84 -2.91 3.48
N ARG A 105 -9.37 -2.19 4.46
CA ARG A 105 -8.57 -1.46 5.43
C ARG A 105 -8.59 -2.24 6.73
N VAL A 106 -7.41 -2.59 7.21
CA VAL A 106 -7.22 -3.36 8.43
C VAL A 106 -6.53 -2.47 9.44
N MET A 107 -7.12 -2.31 10.62
CA MET A 107 -6.52 -1.58 11.73
C MET A 107 -6.24 -2.54 12.88
N HIS A 108 -5.03 -2.44 13.45
CA HIS A 108 -4.63 -3.22 14.62
C HIS A 108 -3.83 -2.33 15.58
N GLU A 109 -4.34 -2.14 16.80
CA GLU A 109 -3.65 -1.36 17.86
C GLU A 109 -3.19 0.04 17.38
N GLY A 110 -4.03 0.74 16.63
CA GLY A 110 -3.72 2.08 16.08
C GLY A 110 -2.82 2.09 14.85
N LYS A 111 -2.38 0.93 14.34
CA LYS A 111 -1.70 0.81 13.05
C LYS A 111 -2.70 0.45 11.97
N GLU A 112 -2.59 1.10 10.81
CA GLU A 112 -3.43 0.83 9.64
C GLU A 112 -2.62 0.13 8.55
N GLN A 113 -3.22 -0.86 7.88
CA GLN A 113 -2.71 -1.47 6.66
C GLN A 113 -3.85 -1.66 5.66
N VAL A 114 -3.66 -1.15 4.45
CA VAL A 114 -4.60 -1.35 3.34
C VAL A 114 -4.17 -2.57 2.52
N LEU A 115 -5.09 -3.50 2.32
CA LEU A 115 -4.93 -4.70 1.52
C LEU A 115 -5.81 -4.63 0.28
N THR A 116 -5.26 -5.00 -0.87
CA THR A 116 -6.06 -5.31 -2.07
C THR A 116 -5.99 -6.79 -2.32
N VAL A 117 -7.10 -7.50 -2.13
CA VAL A 117 -7.18 -8.96 -2.19
C VAL A 117 -8.08 -9.34 -3.35
N SER A 118 -7.54 -10.13 -4.28
CA SER A 118 -8.31 -10.69 -5.38
C SER A 118 -9.18 -11.84 -4.90
N GLU A 119 -10.31 -12.04 -5.57
CA GLU A 119 -11.18 -13.18 -5.41
C GLU A 119 -10.40 -14.51 -5.50
N GLY A 120 -10.76 -15.47 -4.63
CA GLY A 120 -10.08 -16.75 -4.49
C GLY A 120 -8.68 -16.69 -3.86
N ASN A 121 -8.20 -15.50 -3.48
CA ASN A 121 -6.88 -15.31 -2.92
C ASN A 121 -6.95 -14.81 -1.47
N SER A 122 -5.80 -14.83 -0.80
CA SER A 122 -5.65 -14.29 0.55
C SER A 122 -4.45 -13.35 0.65
N LYS A 123 -4.54 -12.37 1.55
CA LYS A 123 -3.39 -11.57 2.00
C LYS A 123 -3.35 -11.52 3.52
N SER A 124 -2.19 -11.22 4.06
CA SER A 124 -1.99 -11.21 5.51
C SER A 124 -1.62 -9.82 6.01
N ALA A 125 -2.14 -9.46 7.19
CA ALA A 125 -1.79 -8.25 7.92
C ALA A 125 -1.88 -8.53 9.42
N PHE A 126 -0.92 -8.01 10.20
CA PHE A 126 -0.93 -8.08 11.67
C PHE A 126 -1.14 -9.50 12.27
N GLY A 127 -0.69 -10.56 11.59
CA GLY A 127 -0.86 -11.95 12.05
C GLY A 127 -2.22 -12.59 11.71
N TYR A 128 -3.01 -11.96 10.84
CA TYR A 128 -4.27 -12.48 10.33
C TYR A 128 -4.21 -12.64 8.82
N ALA A 129 -4.84 -13.69 8.30
CA ALA A 129 -5.09 -13.88 6.88
C ALA A 129 -6.52 -13.44 6.53
N PHE A 130 -6.63 -12.73 5.42
CA PHE A 130 -7.86 -12.19 4.86
C PHE A 130 -8.08 -12.82 3.49
N ALA A 131 -8.96 -13.81 3.42
CA ALA A 131 -9.31 -14.51 2.18
C ALA A 131 -10.62 -13.96 1.62
N VAL A 132 -10.62 -13.59 0.34
CA VAL A 132 -11.81 -13.07 -0.34
C VAL A 132 -12.41 -14.18 -1.18
N GLU A 133 -13.60 -14.64 -0.83
CA GLU A 133 -14.34 -15.64 -1.61
C GLU A 133 -14.95 -15.03 -2.87
N TYR A 134 -15.49 -13.81 -2.76
CA TYR A 134 -15.94 -13.00 -3.90
C TYR A 134 -15.91 -11.52 -3.55
N ALA A 135 -15.81 -10.66 -4.56
CA ALA A 135 -15.90 -9.22 -4.40
C ALA A 135 -16.55 -8.56 -5.61
N PHE A 136 -17.65 -7.83 -5.42
CA PHE A 136 -18.36 -7.17 -6.49
C PHE A 136 -19.10 -5.90 -6.06
N GLU A 137 -19.46 -5.07 -7.03
CA GLU A 137 -20.30 -3.90 -6.79
C GLU A 137 -21.76 -4.26 -7.03
N LEU A 138 -22.61 -4.05 -6.01
CA LEU A 138 -24.05 -4.08 -6.18
C LEU A 138 -24.49 -2.76 -6.79
N TYR A 139 -25.09 -2.85 -7.98
CA TYR A 139 -25.65 -1.71 -8.68
C TYR A 139 -27.16 -1.64 -8.44
N LYS A 140 -27.59 -0.57 -7.77
CA LYS A 140 -29.01 -0.19 -7.72
C LYS A 140 -29.09 1.33 -7.88
N GLU A 141 -29.31 1.79 -9.12
CA GLU A 141 -29.32 3.21 -9.46
C GLU A 141 -30.09 4.05 -8.43
N PRO A 142 -29.48 5.13 -7.88
CA PRO A 142 -28.16 5.71 -8.19
C PRO A 142 -27.00 5.21 -7.30
N GLU A 143 -27.22 4.19 -6.47
CA GLU A 143 -26.31 3.78 -5.40
C GLU A 143 -25.42 2.59 -5.82
N TYR A 144 -24.10 2.78 -5.69
CA TYR A 144 -23.10 1.72 -5.84
C TYR A 144 -22.68 1.26 -4.46
N LYS A 145 -22.82 -0.03 -4.16
CA LYS A 145 -22.36 -0.60 -2.88
C LYS A 145 -21.32 -1.67 -3.12
N PRO A 146 -20.07 -1.49 -2.65
CA PRO A 146 -19.11 -2.58 -2.65
C PRO A 146 -19.63 -3.72 -1.78
N HIS A 147 -19.45 -4.95 -2.23
CA HIS A 147 -19.89 -6.14 -1.52
C HIS A 147 -18.80 -7.21 -1.59
N CYS A 148 -18.44 -7.77 -0.45
CA CYS A 148 -17.36 -8.75 -0.35
C CYS A 148 -17.73 -9.85 0.64
N LYS A 149 -17.41 -11.10 0.30
CA LYS A 149 -17.40 -12.21 1.24
C LYS A 149 -15.97 -12.51 1.69
N LEU A 150 -15.73 -12.26 2.96
CA LEU A 150 -14.41 -12.24 3.58
C LEU A 150 -14.32 -13.33 4.65
N VAL A 151 -13.23 -14.09 4.64
CA VAL A 151 -12.88 -15.02 5.73
C VAL A 151 -11.63 -14.50 6.42
N ILE A 152 -11.68 -14.42 7.75
CA ILE A 152 -10.56 -13.95 8.57
C ILE A 152 -10.09 -15.09 9.46
N THR A 153 -8.82 -15.48 9.34
CA THR A 153 -8.20 -16.53 10.16
C THR A 153 -6.93 -16.01 10.82
N ARG A 154 -6.62 -16.50 12.02
CA ARG A 154 -5.33 -16.23 12.67
C ARG A 154 -4.24 -17.10 12.06
N GLN A 155 -3.06 -16.53 11.83
CA GLN A 155 -1.86 -17.25 11.39
C GLN A 155 -0.98 -17.68 12.55
#